data_AF-A0A834MI65-F1
#
_entry.id   AF-A0A834MI65-F1
#
_cell.length_a   1.000
_cell.length_b   1.000
_cell.length_c   1.000
_cell.angle_alpha   90.00
_cell.angle_beta   90.00
_cell.angle_gamma   90.00
#
_symmetry.space_group_name_H-M   'P 1'
#
loop_
_entity.id
_entity.type
_entity.pdbx_description
1 polymer ?
#
loop_
_entity_poly.entity_id
_entity_poly.type
_entity_poly.pdbx_seq_one_letter_code
_entity_poly.pdbx_strand_id
1 'polypeptide(L)'
;MELRDKLKVVSHVAIWLGLVQSLIWLILNILCIVIYFCGDSSDSNKGLSFVQISVYYVILGNNGTDVGILKGSNFIVCCYVYIVVSVIWFSICLGGFIILKKKKSIIKYHFFVGLITTTASILDLAFFTLIIIQYIQNSDADDNKNATYVTTILMSLSRGIILWLINTIIGIYIIVISYKILRAPPILQLSSDIPRPKIEIRK
;
A
#
# COMPACT_ATOMS: atom_id res chain seq x y z
N MET A 1 -27.10 -15.43 -2.74
CA MET A 1 -27.33 -13.97 -2.83
C MET A 1 -26.34 -13.22 -1.94
N GLU A 2 -26.20 -13.62 -0.68
CA GLU A 2 -25.37 -12.96 0.34
C GLU A 2 -23.89 -12.71 -0.04
N LEU A 3 -23.21 -13.63 -0.73
CA LEU A 3 -21.77 -13.53 -0.98
C LEU A 3 -21.39 -12.40 -1.97
N ARG A 4 -22.23 -12.14 -2.97
CA ARG A 4 -21.96 -11.13 -4.02
C ARG A 4 -22.14 -9.71 -3.46
N ASP A 5 -23.15 -9.51 -2.61
CA ASP A 5 -23.39 -8.20 -2.01
C ASP A 5 -22.35 -7.90 -0.92
N LYS A 6 -21.92 -8.90 -0.15
CA LYS A 6 -20.74 -8.79 0.72
C LYS A 6 -19.49 -8.42 -0.08
N LEU A 7 -19.23 -9.07 -1.21
CA LEU A 7 -18.08 -8.74 -2.06
C LEU A 7 -18.13 -7.29 -2.58
N LYS A 8 -19.30 -6.79 -2.98
CA LYS A 8 -19.44 -5.39 -3.44
C LYS A 8 -19.09 -4.41 -2.32
N VAL A 9 -19.63 -4.61 -1.11
CA VAL A 9 -19.38 -3.71 0.03
C VAL A 9 -17.89 -3.74 0.40
N VAL A 10 -17.32 -4.93 0.56
CA VAL A 10 -15.89 -5.07 0.90
C VAL A 10 -15.00 -4.47 -0.18
N SER A 11 -15.33 -4.66 -1.44
CA SER A 11 -14.57 -4.08 -2.54
C SER A 11 -14.69 -2.56 -2.60
N HIS A 12 -15.84 -2.00 -2.25
CA HIS A 12 -16.01 -0.55 -2.18
C HIS A 12 -15.12 0.06 -1.10
N VAL A 13 -15.09 -0.56 0.09
CA VAL A 13 -14.20 -0.17 1.19
C VAL A 13 -12.73 -0.32 0.78
N ALA A 14 -12.37 -1.44 0.15
CA ALA A 14 -11.00 -1.71 -0.31
C ALA A 14 -10.52 -0.67 -1.32
N ILE A 15 -11.38 -0.27 -2.26
CA ILE A 15 -11.04 0.73 -3.28
C ILE A 15 -10.84 2.11 -2.62
N TRP A 16 -11.71 2.50 -1.68
CA TRP A 16 -11.56 3.77 -0.96
C TRP A 16 -10.29 3.81 -0.12
N LEU A 17 -10.02 2.73 0.65
CA LEU A 17 -8.78 2.59 1.40
C LEU A 17 -7.56 2.66 0.48
N GLY A 18 -7.59 1.95 -0.65
CA GLY A 18 -6.52 1.99 -1.64
C GLY A 18 -6.26 3.38 -2.22
N LEU A 19 -7.30 4.17 -2.51
CA LEU A 19 -7.15 5.56 -2.98
C LEU A 19 -6.50 6.45 -1.92
N VAL A 20 -7.04 6.45 -0.71
CA VAL A 20 -6.51 7.29 0.37
C VAL A 20 -5.08 6.91 0.69
N GLN A 21 -4.80 5.61 0.77
CA GLN A 21 -3.48 5.09 1.04
C GLN A 21 -2.49 5.45 -0.06
N SER A 22 -2.79 5.15 -1.33
CA SER A 22 -1.88 5.48 -2.45
C SER A 22 -1.60 6.99 -2.56
N LEU A 23 -2.57 7.85 -2.22
CA LEU A 23 -2.36 9.30 -2.19
C LEU A 23 -1.42 9.73 -1.05
N ILE A 24 -1.63 9.22 0.16
CA ILE A 24 -0.74 9.48 1.31
C ILE A 24 0.69 9.04 0.97
N TRP A 25 0.84 7.86 0.35
CA TRP A 25 2.14 7.34 -0.07
C TRP A 25 2.83 8.19 -1.13
N LEU A 26 2.07 8.65 -2.13
CA LEU A 26 2.58 9.54 -3.15
C LEU A 26 3.14 10.82 -2.52
N ILE A 27 2.36 11.47 -1.64
CA ILE A 27 2.75 12.69 -0.95
C ILE A 27 4.00 12.46 -0.09
N LEU A 28 4.02 11.37 0.68
CA LEU A 28 5.16 11.04 1.54
C LEU A 28 6.45 10.81 0.74
N ASN A 29 6.39 10.04 -0.35
CA ASN A 29 7.57 9.79 -1.18
C ASN A 29 8.05 11.06 -1.90
N ILE A 30 7.15 11.92 -2.35
CA ILE A 30 7.51 13.23 -2.91
C ILE A 30 8.20 14.09 -1.85
N LEU A 31 7.64 14.15 -0.64
CA LEU A 31 8.26 14.89 0.47
C LEU A 31 9.65 14.34 0.81
N CYS A 32 9.84 13.02 0.84
CA CYS A 32 11.15 12.41 1.04
C CYS A 32 12.17 12.83 -0.04
N ILE A 33 11.76 12.87 -1.31
CA ILE A 33 12.62 13.30 -2.42
C ILE A 33 12.95 14.80 -2.30
N VAL A 34 11.96 15.65 -2.01
CA VAL A 34 12.18 17.09 -1.82
C VAL A 34 13.13 17.33 -0.65
N ILE A 35 12.94 16.64 0.47
CA ILE A 35 13.84 16.72 1.63
C ILE A 35 15.26 16.27 1.25
N TYR A 36 15.39 15.20 0.45
CA TYR A 36 16.69 14.73 0.00
C TYR A 36 17.44 15.78 -0.83
N PHE A 37 16.78 16.42 -1.81
CA PHE A 37 17.43 17.39 -2.70
C PHE A 37 17.55 18.80 -2.10
N CYS A 38 16.64 19.21 -1.20
CA CYS A 38 16.64 20.54 -0.58
C CYS A 38 17.31 20.56 0.79
N GLY A 39 17.67 19.40 1.36
CA GLY A 39 18.24 19.29 2.72
C GLY A 39 19.67 19.82 2.87
N ASP A 40 20.35 20.15 1.77
CA ASP A 40 21.76 20.56 1.77
C ASP A 40 21.95 22.08 1.93
N SER A 41 20.86 22.86 1.99
CA SER A 41 20.94 24.30 2.24
C SER A 41 21.07 24.57 3.75
N SER A 42 22.31 24.67 4.21
CA SER A 42 22.71 25.34 5.44
C SER A 42 21.94 26.66 5.61
N ASP A 43 20.91 26.71 6.49
CA ASP A 43 20.64 27.84 7.39
C ASP A 43 19.42 27.63 8.32
N SER A 44 19.73 27.49 9.61
CA SER A 44 19.05 28.01 10.81
C SER A 44 17.52 27.94 11.05
N ASN A 45 16.69 27.20 10.31
CA ASN A 45 15.27 27.06 10.67
C ASN A 45 14.94 25.82 11.51
N LYS A 46 14.96 26.01 12.84
CA LYS A 46 14.90 25.01 13.93
C LYS A 46 13.66 24.08 13.97
N GLY A 47 12.63 24.32 13.17
CA GLY A 47 11.38 23.54 13.19
C GLY A 47 11.30 22.43 12.14
N LEU A 48 11.68 22.74 10.88
CA LEU A 48 11.72 21.77 9.77
C LEU A 48 13.00 20.91 9.82
N SER A 49 14.02 21.41 10.50
CA SER A 49 15.32 20.76 10.63
C SER A 49 15.25 19.42 11.34
N PHE A 50 14.36 19.17 12.30
CA PHE A 50 14.37 17.91 13.05
C PHE A 50 13.94 16.70 12.20
N VAL A 51 12.90 16.86 11.36
CA VAL A 51 12.42 15.81 10.45
C VAL A 51 13.39 15.62 9.29
N GLN A 52 13.93 16.72 8.74
CA GLN A 52 14.99 16.67 7.73
C GLN A 52 16.24 15.98 8.28
N ILE A 53 16.75 16.39 9.45
CA ILE A 53 17.91 15.79 10.13
C ILE A 53 17.65 14.32 10.44
N SER A 54 16.46 13.91 10.90
CA SER A 54 16.19 12.50 11.21
C SER A 54 16.21 11.61 9.96
N VAL A 55 15.51 12.03 8.89
CA VAL A 55 15.48 11.27 7.63
C VAL A 55 16.85 11.30 6.94
N TYR A 56 17.53 12.46 6.98
CA TYR A 56 18.84 12.68 6.34
C TYR A 56 19.98 11.96 7.08
N TYR A 57 20.09 12.06 8.41
CA TYR A 57 21.17 11.38 9.17
C TYR A 57 21.04 9.86 9.19
N VAL A 58 19.83 9.30 9.10
CA VAL A 58 19.67 7.83 9.10
C VAL A 58 19.94 7.22 7.73
N ILE A 59 19.69 7.97 6.67
CA ILE A 59 19.77 7.48 5.28
C ILE A 59 21.10 7.88 4.61
N LEU A 60 21.72 8.99 5.04
CA LEU A 60 22.97 9.52 4.51
C LEU A 60 24.08 9.66 5.56
N GLY A 61 23.81 9.44 6.84
CA GLY A 61 24.79 9.58 7.91
C GLY A 61 25.76 8.40 7.98
N ASN A 62 26.67 8.31 7.02
CA ASN A 62 28.09 8.55 7.29
C ASN A 62 28.83 8.56 5.95
N ASN A 63 29.42 9.70 5.57
CA ASN A 63 30.36 9.82 4.45
C ASN A 63 31.69 9.07 4.68
N GLY A 64 31.71 8.01 5.50
CA GLY A 64 32.93 7.38 5.98
C GLY A 64 32.95 5.87 6.15
N THR A 65 31.81 5.19 6.28
CA THR A 65 31.81 3.72 6.46
C THR A 65 30.63 3.05 5.77
N ASP A 66 30.94 2.31 4.70
CA ASP A 66 30.06 1.57 3.78
C ASP A 66 29.25 0.39 4.40
N VAL A 67 28.87 0.45 5.69
CA VAL A 67 28.37 -0.73 6.41
C VAL A 67 26.84 -0.88 6.38
N GLY A 68 26.10 0.09 5.81
CA GLY A 68 24.64 0.02 5.68
C GLY A 68 24.16 -0.66 4.40
N ILE A 69 23.18 -1.55 4.51
CA ILE A 69 22.50 -2.20 3.36
C ILE A 69 21.74 -1.16 2.52
N LEU A 70 21.21 -0.12 3.16
CA LEU A 70 20.45 0.96 2.51
C LEU A 70 21.30 2.24 2.41
N LYS A 71 22.08 2.39 1.33
CA LYS A 71 22.71 3.67 1.01
C LYS A 71 21.65 4.72 0.65
N GLY A 72 21.89 5.99 0.94
CA GLY A 72 20.92 7.04 0.63
C GLY A 72 20.53 7.14 -0.85
N SER A 73 21.46 6.86 -1.76
CA SER A 73 21.18 6.71 -3.18
C SER A 73 20.18 5.58 -3.47
N ASN A 74 20.34 4.42 -2.83
CA ASN A 74 19.42 3.28 -2.97
C ASN A 74 18.04 3.60 -2.39
N PHE A 75 17.98 4.33 -1.29
CA PHE A 75 16.71 4.73 -0.68
C PHE A 75 15.86 5.62 -1.63
N ILE A 76 16.48 6.58 -2.30
CA ILE A 76 15.78 7.44 -3.27
C ILE A 76 15.26 6.63 -4.46
N VAL A 77 16.07 5.69 -4.96
CA VAL A 77 15.64 4.79 -6.04
C VAL A 77 14.39 4.03 -5.58
N CYS A 78 14.35 3.58 -4.33
CA CYS A 78 13.16 2.95 -3.75
C CYS A 78 11.97 3.92 -3.70
N CYS A 79 12.16 5.18 -3.30
CA CYS A 79 11.10 6.21 -3.33
C CYS A 79 10.53 6.43 -4.74
N TYR A 80 11.37 6.47 -5.77
CA TYR A 80 10.90 6.58 -7.16
C TYR A 80 10.08 5.37 -7.58
N VAL A 81 10.55 4.16 -7.29
CA VAL A 81 9.79 2.93 -7.55
C VAL A 81 8.44 2.99 -6.85
N TYR A 82 8.41 3.47 -5.60
CA TYR A 82 7.17 3.63 -4.84
C TYR A 82 6.21 4.67 -5.40
N ILE A 83 6.70 5.78 -5.96
CA ILE A 83 5.85 6.75 -6.66
C ILE A 83 5.19 6.06 -7.85
N VAL A 84 5.96 5.32 -8.66
CA VAL A 84 5.41 4.58 -9.82
C VAL A 84 4.36 3.57 -9.38
N VAL A 85 4.65 2.76 -8.36
CA VAL A 85 3.70 1.78 -7.81
C VAL A 85 2.45 2.46 -7.26
N SER A 86 2.59 3.58 -6.55
CA SER A 86 1.47 4.34 -5.99
C SER A 86 0.57 4.93 -7.07
N VAL A 87 1.15 5.46 -8.16
CA VAL A 87 0.39 5.97 -9.32
C VAL A 87 -0.36 4.85 -10.03
N ILE A 88 0.29 3.70 -10.25
CA ILE A 88 -0.36 2.53 -10.85
C ILE A 88 -1.52 2.06 -9.97
N TRP A 89 -1.28 1.94 -8.65
CA TRP A 89 -2.29 1.48 -7.71
C TRP A 89 -3.47 2.46 -7.61
N PHE A 90 -3.20 3.76 -7.53
CA PHE A 90 -4.22 4.81 -7.56
C PHE A 90 -5.08 4.73 -8.83
N SER A 91 -4.43 4.55 -10.00
CA SER A 91 -5.11 4.44 -11.30
C SER A 91 -6.02 3.21 -11.36
N ILE A 92 -5.57 2.09 -10.81
CA ILE A 92 -6.38 0.86 -10.69
C ILE A 92 -7.59 1.12 -9.80
N CYS A 93 -7.39 1.66 -8.60
CA CYS A 93 -8.49 2.00 -7.69
C CYS A 93 -9.52 2.93 -8.36
N LEU A 94 -9.06 3.93 -9.12
CA LEU A 94 -9.93 4.83 -9.90
C LEU A 94 -10.72 4.06 -10.99
N GLY A 95 -10.06 3.18 -11.74
CA GLY A 95 -10.70 2.29 -12.71
C GLY A 95 -11.76 1.39 -12.06
N GLY A 96 -11.54 1.00 -10.80
CA GLY A 96 -12.49 0.20 -10.02
C GLY A 96 -13.81 0.88 -9.75
N PHE A 97 -13.80 2.19 -9.49
CA PHE A 97 -15.04 2.97 -9.39
C PHE A 97 -15.83 2.96 -10.69
N ILE A 98 -15.14 3.09 -11.83
CA ILE A 98 -15.79 3.11 -13.15
C ILE A 98 -16.42 1.74 -13.45
N ILE A 99 -15.71 0.65 -13.13
CA ILE A 99 -16.17 -0.72 -13.38
C ILE A 99 -17.34 -1.07 -12.46
N LEU A 100 -17.29 -0.67 -11.18
CA LEU A 100 -18.40 -0.84 -10.23
C LEU A 100 -19.68 -0.17 -10.75
N LYS A 101 -19.59 1.00 -11.39
CA LYS A 101 -20.74 1.67 -12.00
C LYS A 101 -21.30 0.93 -13.22
N LYS A 102 -20.43 0.33 -14.06
CA LYS A 102 -20.83 -0.28 -15.34
C LYS A 102 -21.40 -1.70 -15.24
N LYS A 103 -21.43 -2.31 -14.05
CA LYS A 103 -21.97 -3.68 -13.74
C LYS A 103 -21.47 -4.85 -14.61
N LYS A 104 -20.57 -4.64 -15.59
CA LYS A 104 -20.00 -5.69 -16.46
C LYS A 104 -18.71 -6.26 -15.87
N SER A 105 -18.61 -7.60 -15.82
CA SER A 105 -17.40 -8.37 -15.44
C SER A 105 -16.77 -8.03 -14.08
N ILE A 106 -17.60 -7.77 -13.07
CA ILE A 106 -17.18 -7.34 -11.73
C ILE A 106 -16.20 -8.34 -11.05
N ILE A 107 -16.36 -9.64 -11.29
CA ILE A 107 -15.61 -10.70 -10.56
C ILE A 107 -14.13 -10.75 -10.98
N LYS A 108 -13.83 -10.70 -12.28
CA LYS A 108 -12.44 -10.73 -12.79
C LYS A 108 -11.67 -9.51 -12.31
N TYR A 109 -12.34 -8.36 -12.29
CA TYR A 109 -11.77 -7.12 -11.79
C TYR A 109 -11.44 -7.19 -10.29
N HIS A 110 -12.36 -7.68 -9.46
CA HIS A 110 -12.10 -7.84 -8.03
C HIS A 110 -10.95 -8.79 -7.74
N PHE A 111 -10.84 -9.89 -8.49
CA PHE A 111 -9.69 -10.78 -8.38
C PHE A 111 -8.37 -10.05 -8.66
N PHE A 112 -8.32 -9.26 -9.73
CA PHE A 112 -7.13 -8.50 -10.11
C PHE A 112 -6.76 -7.41 -9.08
N VAL A 113 -7.76 -6.68 -8.57
CA VAL A 113 -7.55 -5.71 -7.47
C VAL A 113 -7.00 -6.40 -6.23
N GLY A 114 -7.58 -7.53 -5.82
CA GLY A 114 -7.09 -8.29 -4.68
C GLY A 114 -5.62 -8.69 -4.86
N LEU A 115 -5.26 -9.18 -6.04
CA LEU A 115 -3.88 -9.57 -6.37
C LEU A 115 -2.90 -8.39 -6.25
N ILE A 116 -3.22 -7.25 -6.85
CA ILE A 116 -2.37 -6.05 -6.77
C ILE A 116 -2.24 -5.55 -5.34
N THR A 117 -3.33 -5.47 -4.59
CA THR A 117 -3.29 -5.05 -3.19
C THR A 117 -2.41 -6.00 -2.36
N THR A 118 -2.52 -7.31 -2.57
CA THR A 118 -1.65 -8.28 -1.88
C THR A 118 -0.19 -8.13 -2.31
N THR A 119 0.11 -7.92 -3.60
CA THR A 119 1.48 -7.68 -4.07
C THR A 119 2.06 -6.38 -3.48
N ALA A 120 1.29 -5.30 -3.44
CA ALA A 120 1.68 -4.05 -2.80
C ALA A 120 1.97 -4.25 -1.31
N SER A 121 1.11 -4.99 -0.59
CA SER A 121 1.36 -5.37 0.80
C SER A 121 2.66 -6.18 0.98
N ILE A 122 2.98 -7.11 0.07
CA ILE A 122 4.22 -7.88 0.18
C ILE A 122 5.45 -6.97 -0.01
N LEU A 123 5.40 -6.06 -0.97
CA LEU A 123 6.46 -5.06 -1.16
C LEU A 123 6.62 -4.20 0.09
N ASP A 124 5.52 -3.70 0.65
CA ASP A 124 5.55 -2.92 1.89
C ASP A 124 6.19 -3.67 3.05
N LEU A 125 5.88 -4.96 3.19
CA LEU A 125 6.50 -5.81 4.20
C LEU A 125 8.01 -5.95 3.96
N ALA A 126 8.44 -6.23 2.73
CA ALA A 126 9.85 -6.36 2.40
C ALA A 126 10.63 -5.09 2.72
N PHE A 127 10.10 -3.93 2.34
CA PHE A 127 10.71 -2.64 2.67
C PHE A 127 10.67 -2.33 4.17
N PHE A 128 9.65 -2.76 4.88
CA PHE A 128 9.57 -2.59 6.32
C PHE A 128 10.64 -3.42 7.03
N THR A 129 10.82 -4.67 6.61
CA THR A 129 11.89 -5.54 7.08
C THR A 129 13.27 -4.96 6.80
N LEU A 130 13.51 -4.40 5.61
CA LEU A 130 14.79 -3.75 5.29
C LEU A 130 15.10 -2.56 6.21
N ILE A 131 14.10 -1.73 6.52
CA ILE A 131 14.26 -0.61 7.45
C ILE A 131 14.54 -1.10 8.87
N ILE A 132 13.84 -2.14 9.35
CA ILE A 132 14.09 -2.73 10.67
C ILE A 132 15.49 -3.30 10.75
N ILE A 133 15.95 -4.04 9.73
CA ILE A 133 17.30 -4.60 9.72
C ILE A 133 18.34 -3.49 9.80
N GLN A 134 18.16 -2.43 9.00
CA GLN A 134 19.06 -1.26 9.04
C GLN A 134 19.03 -0.58 10.40
N TYR A 135 17.87 -0.49 11.04
CA TYR A 135 17.72 0.05 12.39
C TYR A 135 18.46 -0.81 13.43
N ILE A 136 18.33 -2.15 13.39
CA ILE A 136 19.03 -3.05 14.31
C ILE A 136 20.54 -2.90 14.14
N GLN A 137 21.03 -2.89 12.89
CA GLN A 137 22.46 -2.73 12.59
C GLN A 137 23.03 -1.40 13.07
N ASN A 138 22.25 -0.31 12.98
CA ASN A 138 22.68 1.03 13.39
C ASN A 138 22.42 1.30 14.88
N SER A 139 21.57 0.53 15.55
CA SER A 139 21.27 0.67 16.98
C SER A 139 22.47 0.33 17.87
N ASP A 140 23.45 -0.41 17.38
CA ASP A 140 24.66 -0.76 18.14
C ASP A 140 25.72 0.35 18.10
N ALA A 141 25.59 1.35 17.21
CA ALA A 141 26.48 2.51 17.14
C ALA A 141 25.91 3.67 17.98
N ASP A 142 26.58 4.02 19.09
CA ASP A 142 26.07 4.94 20.12
C ASP A 142 25.74 6.36 19.62
N ASP A 143 26.43 6.87 18.60
CA ASP A 143 26.37 8.29 18.23
C ASP A 143 25.12 8.72 17.44
N ASN A 144 24.30 7.77 16.95
CA ASN A 144 23.14 8.10 16.07
C ASN A 144 21.82 7.39 16.44
N LYS A 145 21.70 6.89 17.67
CA LYS A 145 20.51 6.16 18.13
C LYS A 145 19.22 6.96 17.93
N ASN A 146 19.15 8.21 18.42
CA ASN A 146 17.92 9.01 18.42
C ASN A 146 17.36 9.30 17.01
N ALA A 147 18.22 9.60 16.04
CA ALA A 147 17.79 9.82 14.66
C ALA A 147 17.22 8.54 14.04
N THR A 148 17.90 7.40 14.27
CA THR A 148 17.51 6.07 13.76
C THR A 148 16.17 5.61 14.35
N TYR A 149 15.93 5.85 15.64
CA TYR A 149 14.64 5.63 16.28
C TYR A 149 13.53 6.47 15.64
N VAL A 150 13.74 7.78 15.50
CA VAL A 150 12.72 8.70 14.96
C VAL A 150 12.36 8.33 13.53
N THR A 151 13.32 8.01 12.66
CA THR A 151 13.06 7.62 11.27
C THR A 151 12.37 6.26 11.17
N THR A 152 12.78 5.30 12.00
CA THR A 152 12.12 3.99 12.04
C THR A 152 10.69 4.11 12.56
N ILE A 153 10.45 4.93 13.58
CA ILE A 153 9.12 5.19 14.13
C ILE A 153 8.26 5.98 13.14
N LEU A 154 8.79 7.03 12.50
CA LEU A 154 8.08 7.79 11.46
C LEU A 154 7.73 6.91 10.27
N MET A 155 8.67 6.09 9.79
CA MET A 155 8.41 5.11 8.72
C MET A 155 7.40 4.05 9.16
N SER A 156 7.49 3.54 10.38
CA SER A 156 6.57 2.51 10.90
C SER A 156 5.16 3.05 11.11
N LEU A 157 5.04 4.28 11.63
CA LEU A 157 3.78 4.98 11.83
C LEU A 157 3.19 5.44 10.48
N SER A 158 4.02 5.95 9.56
CA SER A 158 3.58 6.33 8.22
C SER A 158 3.18 5.12 7.38
N ARG A 159 3.85 3.96 7.60
CA ARG A 159 3.47 2.66 7.04
C ARG A 159 2.13 2.15 7.57
N GLY A 160 1.70 2.62 8.75
CA GLY A 160 0.45 2.22 9.36
C GLY A 160 0.32 0.70 9.36
N ILE A 161 1.11 0.00 10.17
CA ILE A 161 1.12 -1.48 10.24
C ILE A 161 -0.31 -2.06 10.32
N ILE A 162 -1.21 -1.35 10.99
CA ILE A 162 -2.64 -1.66 11.05
C ILE A 162 -3.31 -1.59 9.67
N LEU A 163 -3.11 -0.51 8.90
CA LEU A 163 -3.59 -0.36 7.52
C LEU A 163 -3.00 -1.42 6.60
N TRP A 164 -1.71 -1.73 6.73
CA TRP A 164 -1.07 -2.82 5.99
C TRP A 164 -1.74 -4.17 6.31
N LEU A 165 -1.97 -4.47 7.58
CA LEU A 165 -2.61 -5.71 8.01
C LEU A 165 -4.05 -5.79 7.47
N ILE A 166 -4.80 -4.69 7.58
CA ILE A 166 -6.17 -4.58 7.05
C ILE A 166 -6.17 -4.83 5.54
N ASN A 167 -5.30 -4.18 4.78
CA ASN A 167 -5.22 -4.37 3.33
C ASN A 167 -4.84 -5.79 2.94
N THR A 168 -3.92 -6.41 3.69
CA THR A 168 -3.50 -7.78 3.44
C THR A 168 -4.67 -8.75 3.66
N ILE A 169 -5.39 -8.61 4.77
CA ILE A 169 -6.58 -9.42 5.07
C ILE A 169 -7.67 -9.21 4.02
N ILE A 170 -7.97 -7.95 3.67
CA ILE A 170 -8.98 -7.60 2.67
C ILE A 170 -8.59 -8.13 1.29
N GLY A 171 -7.34 -7.97 0.87
CA GLY A 171 -6.84 -8.47 -0.42
C GLY A 171 -6.99 -9.99 -0.54
N ILE A 172 -6.53 -10.73 0.47
CA ILE A 172 -6.68 -12.20 0.52
C ILE A 172 -8.16 -12.59 0.52
N TYR A 173 -9.00 -11.91 1.30
CA TYR A 173 -10.43 -12.19 1.37
C TYR A 173 -11.13 -11.99 0.01
N ILE A 174 -10.80 -10.90 -0.69
CA ILE A 174 -11.31 -10.61 -2.03
C ILE A 174 -10.86 -11.68 -3.03
N ILE A 175 -9.60 -12.11 -2.98
CA ILE A 175 -9.07 -13.19 -3.84
C ILE A 175 -9.83 -14.48 -3.59
N VAL A 176 -9.97 -14.91 -2.32
CA VAL A 176 -10.63 -16.16 -1.95
C VAL A 176 -12.09 -16.17 -2.38
N ILE A 177 -12.82 -15.07 -2.14
CA ILE A 177 -14.23 -14.97 -2.57
C ILE A 177 -14.34 -14.97 -4.09
N SER A 178 -13.52 -14.17 -4.77
CA SER A 178 -13.55 -14.08 -6.23
C SER A 178 -13.22 -15.43 -6.86
N TYR A 179 -12.26 -16.17 -6.31
CA TYR A 179 -11.91 -17.52 -6.73
C TYR A 179 -13.07 -18.52 -6.51
N LYS A 180 -13.71 -18.49 -5.33
CA LYS A 180 -14.89 -19.33 -5.05
C LYS A 180 -16.03 -19.06 -6.05
N ILE A 181 -16.27 -17.80 -6.41
CA ILE A 181 -17.28 -17.42 -7.39
C ILE A 181 -16.89 -17.87 -8.80
N LEU A 182 -15.63 -17.72 -9.19
CA LEU A 182 -15.11 -18.15 -10.50
C LEU A 182 -15.19 -19.67 -10.70
N ARG A 183 -15.01 -20.46 -9.64
CA ARG A 183 -15.11 -21.93 -9.68
C ARG A 183 -16.55 -22.44 -9.67
N ALA A 184 -17.51 -21.64 -9.22
CA ALA A 184 -18.91 -22.05 -9.20
C ALA A 184 -19.44 -22.29 -10.62
N PRO A 185 -20.33 -23.27 -10.86
CA PRO A 185 -20.88 -23.52 -12.18
C PRO A 185 -21.58 -22.28 -12.76
N PRO A 186 -21.58 -22.07 -14.10
CA PRO A 186 -22.06 -20.84 -14.74
C PRO A 186 -23.49 -20.44 -14.34
N ILE A 187 -24.34 -21.43 -14.05
CA ILE A 187 -25.73 -21.28 -13.59
C ILE A 187 -25.81 -20.50 -12.26
N LEU A 188 -24.81 -20.64 -11.38
CA LEU A 188 -24.70 -19.91 -10.12
C LEU A 188 -23.93 -18.59 -10.27
N GLN A 189 -23.24 -18.38 -11.39
CA GLN A 189 -22.53 -17.13 -11.71
C GLN A 189 -23.45 -16.07 -12.35
N LEU A 190 -24.55 -16.50 -12.96
CA LEU A 190 -25.52 -15.63 -13.62
C LEU A 190 -26.25 -14.74 -12.60
N SER A 191 -26.36 -13.45 -12.94
CA SER A 191 -27.03 -12.43 -12.14
C SER A 191 -28.48 -12.82 -11.83
N SER A 192 -29.00 -12.39 -10.68
CA SER A 192 -30.42 -12.47 -10.32
C SER A 192 -31.36 -11.75 -11.29
N ASP A 193 -30.81 -10.99 -12.24
CA ASP A 193 -31.55 -10.25 -13.27
C ASP A 193 -32.09 -11.14 -14.40
N ILE A 194 -31.78 -12.45 -14.41
CA ILE A 194 -32.42 -13.37 -15.34
C ILE A 194 -33.80 -13.72 -14.78
N PRO A 195 -34.90 -13.38 -15.49
CA PRO A 195 -36.24 -13.72 -15.05
C PRO A 195 -36.34 -15.24 -14.93
N ARG A 196 -36.46 -15.73 -13.70
CA ARG A 196 -36.74 -17.15 -13.46
C ARG A 196 -38.22 -17.39 -13.75
N PRO A 197 -38.57 -18.46 -14.47
CA PRO A 197 -39.97 -18.81 -14.66
C PRO A 197 -40.63 -19.00 -13.29
N LYS A 198 -41.72 -18.27 -13.02
CA LYS A 198 -42.56 -18.50 -11.86
C LYS A 198 -43.26 -19.83 -12.08
N ILE A 199 -42.94 -20.84 -11.27
CA ILE A 199 -43.68 -22.09 -11.26
C ILE A 199 -45.02 -21.78 -10.61
N GLU A 200 -46.07 -21.63 -11.41
CA GLU A 200 -47.45 -21.60 -10.90
C GLU A 200 -47.80 -22.99 -10.38
N ILE A 201 -47.77 -23.15 -9.06
CA ILE A 201 -48.33 -24.33 -8.41
C ILE A 201 -49.85 -24.16 -8.47
N ARG A 202 -50.50 -24.79 -9.46
CA ARG A 202 -51.95 -24.99 -9.44
C ARG A 202 -52.28 -25.82 -8.20
N LYS A 203 -53.04 -25.22 -7.28
CA LYS A 203 -53.71 -25.93 -6.18
C LYS A 203 -54.91 -26.69 -6.73
#